data_AF-A0A3A8J1X4-F1
#
_entry.id   AF-A0A3A8J1X4-F1
#
_cell.length_a   1.000
_cell.length_b   1.000
_cell.length_c   1.000
_cell.angle_alpha   90.00
_cell.angle_beta   90.00
_cell.angle_gamma   90.00
#
_symmetry.space_group_name_H-M   'P 1'
#
loop_
_entity.id
_entity.type
_entity.pdbx_description
1 polymer ?
#
loop_
_entity_poly.entity_id
_entity_poly.type
_entity_poly.pdbx_seq_one_letter_code
_entity_poly.pdbx_strand_id
1 'polypeptide(L)'
;MLLYRLLLLLKFTGVVLYGGGLVGALVATSSVDRKRAVHAIASPGLLVTWTAGYFLTLQLNLALTEPWILGGLSLSFVSQLALVAMATRERRTVAGALMAAVPFFFVLVLMIFRPRWPGVDT
;
A
#
# COMPACT_ATOMS: atom_id res chain seq x y z
N MET A 1 -5.82 -12.50 21.56
CA MET A 1 -4.38 -12.64 21.24
C MET A 1 -4.12 -13.25 19.86
N LEU A 2 -4.71 -14.42 19.53
CA LEU A 2 -4.51 -15.06 18.22
C LEU A 2 -4.97 -14.19 17.03
N LEU A 3 -6.20 -13.67 17.08
CA LEU A 3 -6.76 -12.81 16.02
C LEU A 3 -5.89 -11.58 15.72
N TYR A 4 -5.40 -10.92 16.76
CA TYR A 4 -4.51 -9.76 16.63
C TYR A 4 -3.23 -10.11 15.86
N ARG A 5 -2.58 -11.23 16.21
CA ARG A 5 -1.37 -11.71 15.52
C ARG A 5 -1.66 -12.10 14.07
N LEU A 6 -2.81 -12.73 13.82
CA LEU A 6 -3.26 -13.07 12.46
C LEU A 6 -3.43 -11.79 11.62
N LEU A 7 -4.09 -10.77 12.16
CA LEU A 7 -4.28 -9.51 11.44
C LEU A 7 -2.96 -8.78 11.16
N LEU A 8 -2.02 -8.80 12.11
CA LEU A 8 -0.67 -8.27 11.87
C LEU A 8 0.06 -9.04 10.77
N LEU A 9 -0.02 -10.37 10.78
CA LEU A 9 0.58 -11.22 9.75
C LEU A 9 -0.04 -10.95 8.38
N LEU A 10 -1.37 -10.87 8.30
CA LEU A 10 -2.07 -10.53 7.06
C LEU A 10 -1.68 -9.16 6.54
N LYS A 11 -1.63 -8.14 7.43
CA LYS A 11 -1.20 -6.80 7.06
C LYS A 11 0.24 -6.80 6.55
N PHE A 12 1.16 -7.50 7.22
CA PHE A 12 2.54 -7.63 6.79
C PHE A 12 2.66 -8.31 5.42
N THR A 13 2.00 -9.46 5.24
CA THR A 13 1.97 -10.18 3.97
C THR A 13 1.39 -9.31 2.86
N GLY A 14 0.32 -8.56 3.12
CA GLY A 14 -0.26 -7.62 2.17
C GLY A 14 0.74 -6.55 1.73
N VAL A 15 1.48 -5.95 2.67
CA VAL A 15 2.50 -4.92 2.38
C VAL A 15 3.65 -5.50 1.58
N VAL A 16 4.10 -6.72 1.90
CA VAL A 16 5.16 -7.42 1.16
C VAL A 16 4.72 -7.76 -0.25
N LEU A 17 3.49 -8.27 -0.44
CA LEU A 17 2.93 -8.52 -1.76
C LEU A 17 2.80 -7.22 -2.56
N TYR A 18 2.35 -6.14 -1.92
CA TYR A 18 2.22 -4.85 -2.57
C TYR A 18 3.57 -4.29 -3.03
N GLY A 19 4.55 -4.22 -2.12
CA GLY A 19 5.90 -3.76 -2.42
C GLY A 19 6.62 -4.66 -3.43
N GLY A 20 6.48 -5.98 -3.29
CA GLY A 20 7.04 -6.97 -4.21
C GLY A 20 6.43 -6.88 -5.60
N GLY A 21 5.11 -6.72 -5.71
CA GLY A 21 4.42 -6.50 -6.99
C GLY A 21 4.83 -5.18 -7.66
N LEU A 22 5.06 -4.12 -6.88
CA LEU A 22 5.59 -2.85 -7.37
C LEU A 22 7.02 -3.02 -7.92
N VAL A 23 7.93 -3.63 -7.17
CA VAL A 23 9.30 -3.90 -7.63
C VAL A 23 9.28 -4.81 -8.86
N GLY A 24 8.48 -5.88 -8.83
CA GLY A 24 8.32 -6.79 -9.96
C GLY A 24 7.83 -6.08 -11.23
N ALA A 25 6.87 -5.17 -11.10
CA ALA A 25 6.37 -4.39 -12.23
C ALA A 25 7.40 -3.40 -12.79
N LEU A 26 8.29 -2.86 -11.94
CA LEU A 26 9.36 -1.95 -12.36
C LEU A 26 10.51 -2.68 -13.07
N VAL A 27 10.85 -3.88 -12.61
CA VAL A 27 11.96 -4.68 -13.17
C VAL A 27 11.52 -5.48 -14.41
N ALA A 28 10.25 -5.90 -14.49
CA ALA A 28 9.72 -6.73 -15.57
C ALA A 28 9.97 -6.15 -16.96
N THR A 29 10.69 -6.90 -17.80
CA THR A 29 11.04 -6.54 -19.20
C THR A 29 9.89 -6.73 -20.17
N SER A 30 8.97 -7.67 -19.88
CA SER A 30 7.78 -7.92 -20.69
C SER A 30 6.56 -7.15 -20.18
N SER A 31 5.68 -6.74 -21.09
CA SER A 31 4.41 -6.08 -20.73
C SER A 31 3.44 -7.03 -20.00
N VAL A 32 3.50 -8.32 -20.33
CA VAL A 32 2.68 -9.37 -19.71
C VAL A 32 3.06 -9.58 -18.25
N ASP A 33 4.35 -9.73 -17.95
CA ASP A 33 4.83 -9.94 -16.59
C ASP A 33 4.60 -8.72 -15.72
N ARG A 34 4.73 -7.52 -16.29
CA ARG A 34 4.38 -6.28 -15.59
C ARG A 34 2.90 -6.25 -15.21
N LYS A 35 2.00 -6.54 -16.13
CA LYS A 35 0.55 -6.59 -15.83
C LYS A 35 0.24 -7.65 -14.78
N ARG A 36 0.90 -8.82 -14.83
CA ARG A 36 0.77 -9.86 -13.80
C ARG A 36 1.26 -9.36 -12.45
N ALA A 37 2.43 -8.75 -12.37
CA ALA A 37 2.97 -8.20 -11.12
C ALA A 37 2.01 -7.17 -10.49
N VAL A 38 1.36 -6.33 -11.31
CA VAL A 38 0.39 -5.34 -10.82
C VAL A 38 -0.95 -5.98 -10.43
N HIS A 39 -1.57 -6.75 -11.30
CA HIS A 39 -2.95 -7.22 -11.10
C HIS A 39 -3.05 -8.51 -10.28
N ALA A 40 -2.06 -9.40 -10.35
CA ALA A 40 -2.07 -10.66 -9.62
C ALA A 40 -1.35 -10.57 -8.27
N ILE A 41 -0.46 -9.59 -8.06
CA ILE A 41 0.34 -9.48 -6.82
C ILE A 41 0.08 -8.16 -6.09
N ALA A 42 0.33 -7.02 -6.74
CA ALA A 42 0.20 -5.73 -6.06
C ALA A 42 -1.24 -5.40 -5.65
N SER A 43 -2.19 -5.47 -6.59
CA SER A 43 -3.61 -5.13 -6.29
C SER A 43 -4.19 -5.99 -5.15
N PRO A 44 -4.03 -7.33 -5.16
CA PRO A 44 -4.48 -8.16 -4.04
C PRO A 44 -3.73 -7.86 -2.74
N GLY A 45 -2.41 -7.62 -2.81
CA GLY A 45 -1.61 -7.24 -1.64
C GLY A 45 -2.10 -5.96 -0.97
N LEU A 46 -2.47 -4.95 -1.76
CA LEU A 46 -3.04 -3.71 -1.26
C LEU A 46 -4.40 -3.94 -0.58
N LEU A 47 -5.26 -4.75 -1.20
CA LEU A 47 -6.58 -5.08 -0.64
C LEU A 47 -6.44 -5.82 0.69
N VAL A 48 -5.55 -6.80 0.77
CA VAL A 48 -5.24 -7.52 2.03
C VAL A 48 -4.71 -6.54 3.09
N THR A 49 -3.80 -5.63 2.71
CA THR A 49 -3.22 -4.62 3.62
C THR A 49 -4.30 -3.75 4.27
N TRP A 50 -5.19 -3.18 3.46
CA TRP A 50 -6.24 -2.29 3.95
C TRP A 50 -7.33 -3.02 4.70
N THR A 51 -7.72 -4.22 4.25
CA THR A 51 -8.71 -5.03 4.95
C THR A 51 -8.21 -5.42 6.35
N ALA A 52 -6.97 -5.92 6.46
CA ALA A 52 -6.36 -6.23 7.75
C ALA A 52 -6.15 -4.97 8.60
N GLY A 53 -5.76 -3.85 7.99
CA GLY A 53 -5.62 -2.56 8.64
C GLY A 53 -6.93 -2.06 9.25
N TYR A 54 -8.04 -2.15 8.52
CA TYR A 54 -9.37 -1.77 8.98
C TYR A 54 -9.83 -2.62 10.17
N PHE A 55 -9.64 -3.94 10.12
CA PHE A 55 -9.97 -4.78 11.28
C PHE A 55 -9.08 -4.48 12.50
N LEU A 56 -7.82 -4.10 12.29
CA LEU A 56 -6.94 -3.65 13.39
C LEU A 56 -7.42 -2.33 14.00
N THR A 57 -7.93 -1.38 13.20
CA THR A 57 -8.45 -0.11 13.74
C THR A 57 -9.71 -0.33 14.56
N LEU A 58 -10.59 -1.24 14.12
CA LEU A 58 -11.75 -1.65 14.92
C LEU A 58 -11.34 -2.31 16.24
N GLN A 59 -10.35 -3.21 16.21
CA GLN A 59 -9.90 -3.92 17.41
C GLN A 59 -9.17 -3.01 18.41
N LEU A 60 -8.42 -2.02 17.92
CA LEU A 60 -7.63 -1.09 18.72
C LEU A 60 -8.40 0.20 19.07
N ASN A 61 -9.66 0.31 18.64
CA ASN A 61 -10.50 1.49 18.81
C ASN A 61 -9.83 2.79 18.32
N LEU A 62 -9.18 2.71 17.15
CA LEU A 62 -8.52 3.85 16.51
C LEU A 62 -9.46 4.47 15.48
N ALA A 63 -9.56 5.80 15.50
CA ALA A 63 -10.34 6.54 14.52
C ALA A 63 -9.73 6.38 13.11
N LEU A 64 -10.55 6.05 12.10
CA LEU A 64 -10.08 5.99 10.70
C LEU A 64 -9.66 7.36 10.15
N THR A 65 -10.05 8.43 10.83
CA THR A 65 -9.73 9.82 10.50
C THR A 65 -8.34 10.24 10.95
N GLU A 66 -7.57 9.36 11.60
CA GLU A 66 -6.18 9.66 11.96
C GLU A 66 -5.37 10.05 10.72
N PRO A 67 -4.50 11.08 10.79
CA PRO A 67 -3.79 11.62 9.63
C PRO A 67 -2.97 10.55 8.90
N TRP A 68 -2.34 9.65 9.65
CA TRP A 68 -1.53 8.58 9.09
C TRP A 68 -2.35 7.49 8.39
N ILE A 69 -3.61 7.27 8.80
CA ILE A 69 -4.52 6.34 8.14
C ILE A 69 -5.03 6.96 6.84
N LEU A 70 -5.57 8.17 6.91
CA LEU A 70 -6.09 8.87 5.73
C LEU A 70 -5.00 9.12 4.71
N GLY A 71 -3.86 9.68 5.15
CA GLY A 71 -2.71 9.93 4.29
C GLY A 71 -2.15 8.63 3.69
N GLY A 72 -2.06 7.57 4.51
CA GLY A 72 -1.68 6.25 4.02
C GLY A 72 -2.63 5.73 2.93
N LEU A 73 -3.94 5.89 3.12
CA LEU A 73 -4.96 5.44 2.18
C LEU A 73 -4.85 6.17 0.85
N SER A 74 -4.88 7.50 0.90
CA SER A 74 -4.77 8.34 -0.29
C SER A 74 -3.48 8.07 -1.07
N LEU A 75 -2.33 8.04 -0.39
CA LEU A 75 -1.04 7.79 -1.05
C LEU A 75 -0.95 6.37 -1.63
N SER A 76 -1.52 5.37 -0.96
CA SER A 76 -1.55 4.00 -1.48
C SER A 76 -2.40 3.88 -2.75
N PHE A 77 -3.51 4.62 -2.83
CA PHE A 77 -4.32 4.69 -4.05
C PHE A 77 -3.57 5.42 -5.18
N VAL A 78 -2.91 6.54 -4.89
CA VAL A 78 -2.08 7.24 -5.89
C VAL A 78 -0.98 6.32 -6.43
N SER A 79 -0.26 5.64 -5.54
CA SER A 79 0.76 4.65 -5.92
C SER A 79 0.18 3.57 -6.82
N GLN A 80 -0.97 2.99 -6.45
CA GLN A 80 -1.60 1.91 -7.21
C GLN A 80 -2.12 2.37 -8.57
N LEU A 81 -2.71 3.56 -8.65
CA LEU A 81 -3.17 4.13 -9.92
C LEU A 81 -2.00 4.40 -10.85
N ALA A 82 -0.90 4.95 -10.34
CA ALA A 82 0.33 5.15 -11.10
C ALA A 82 0.91 3.81 -11.61
N LEU A 83 0.88 2.78 -10.76
CA LEU A 83 1.37 1.45 -11.10
C LEU A 83 0.53 0.79 -12.20
N VAL A 84 -0.80 0.88 -12.10
CA VAL A 84 -1.74 0.38 -13.13
C VAL A 84 -1.57 1.16 -14.43
N ALA A 85 -1.47 2.49 -14.38
CA ALA A 85 -1.27 3.34 -15.56
C ALA A 85 0.06 3.04 -16.27
N MET A 86 1.12 2.70 -15.53
CA MET A 86 2.36 2.22 -16.12
C MET A 86 2.24 0.83 -16.71
N ALA A 87 1.47 -0.07 -16.09
CA ALA A 87 1.29 -1.42 -16.60
C ALA A 87 0.61 -1.43 -17.99
N THR A 88 -0.31 -0.50 -18.22
CA THR A 88 -1.06 -0.36 -19.48
C THR A 88 -0.28 0.36 -20.59
N ARG A 89 0.65 1.26 -20.26
CA ARG A 89 1.46 1.98 -21.25
C ARG A 89 2.62 1.15 -21.79
N GLU A 90 2.86 1.17 -23.10
CA GLU A 90 4.03 0.49 -23.70
C GLU A 90 5.35 1.18 -23.34
N ARG A 91 5.35 2.53 -23.27
CA ARG A 91 6.55 3.31 -22.97
C ARG A 91 6.81 3.41 -21.46
N ARG A 92 7.99 2.97 -21.03
CA ARG A 92 8.48 3.19 -19.65
C ARG A 92 8.78 4.67 -19.44
N THR A 93 8.28 5.23 -18.35
CA THR A 93 8.63 6.60 -17.95
C THR A 93 9.14 6.58 -16.52
N VAL A 94 10.31 7.18 -16.30
CA VAL A 94 10.89 7.33 -14.95
C VAL A 94 9.92 8.10 -14.05
N ALA A 95 9.24 9.11 -14.59
CA ALA A 95 8.19 9.84 -13.90
C ALA A 95 7.06 8.92 -13.40
N GLY A 96 6.58 7.97 -14.22
CA GLY A 96 5.57 7.01 -13.79
C GLY A 96 6.08 6.11 -12.66
N ALA A 97 7.34 5.68 -12.73
CA ALA A 97 7.96 4.83 -11.71
C ALA A 97 8.08 5.56 -10.36
N LEU A 98 8.51 6.83 -10.40
CA LEU A 98 8.58 7.68 -9.21
C LEU A 98 7.18 7.94 -8.64
N MET A 99 6.17 8.17 -9.48
CA MET A 99 4.79 8.36 -9.04
C MET A 99 4.16 7.11 -8.39
N ALA A 100 4.70 5.92 -8.63
CA ALA A 100 4.32 4.72 -7.89
C ALA A 100 5.17 4.54 -6.62
N ALA A 101 6.50 4.61 -6.74
CA ALA A 101 7.41 4.31 -5.65
C ALA A 101 7.39 5.35 -4.52
N VAL A 102 7.35 6.64 -4.86
CA VAL A 102 7.43 7.73 -3.87
C VAL A 102 6.21 7.74 -2.95
N PRO A 103 4.96 7.69 -3.45
CA PRO A 103 3.80 7.62 -2.55
C PRO A 103 3.82 6.35 -1.69
N PHE A 104 4.21 5.19 -2.24
CA PHE A 104 4.36 3.97 -1.44
C PHE A 104 5.37 4.13 -0.30
N PHE A 105 6.52 4.73 -0.57
CA PHE A 105 7.50 5.04 0.47
C PHE A 105 6.91 5.94 1.57
N PHE A 106 6.18 7.00 1.20
CA PHE A 106 5.52 7.85 2.18
C PHE A 106 4.42 7.13 2.97
N VAL A 107 3.70 6.18 2.38
CA VAL A 107 2.76 5.31 3.12
C VAL A 107 3.49 4.57 4.24
N LEU A 108 4.67 3.99 3.95
CA LEU A 108 5.47 3.30 4.97
C LEU A 108 5.91 4.26 6.07
N VAL A 109 6.40 5.45 5.71
CA VAL A 109 6.78 6.49 6.67
C VAL A 109 5.60 6.85 7.58
N LEU A 110 4.42 7.14 7.02
CA LEU A 110 3.22 7.46 7.80
C LEU A 110 2.82 6.31 8.73
N MET A 111 2.88 5.06 8.26
CA MET A 111 2.50 3.88 9.04
C MET A 111 3.51 3.53 10.16
N ILE A 112 4.78 3.95 10.01
CA ILE A 112 5.84 3.76 11.00
C ILE A 112 5.75 4.84 12.08
N PHE A 113 5.75 6.12 11.69
CA PHE A 113 5.77 7.23 12.64
C PHE A 113 4.39 7.52 13.24
N ARG A 114 3.32 7.17 12.53
CA ARG A 114 1.91 7.29 12.97
C ARG A 114 1.59 8.64 13.60
N PRO A 115 1.81 9.78 12.90
CA PRO A 115 1.45 11.09 13.40
C PRO A 115 -0.05 11.14 13.74
N ARG A 116 -0.38 11.46 14.98
CA ARG A 116 -1.76 11.60 15.48
C ARG A 116 -2.19 13.05 15.49
N TRP A 117 -3.49 13.29 15.55
CA TRP A 117 -4.01 14.63 15.78
C TRP A 117 -3.51 15.18 17.13
N PRO A 118 -2.97 16.42 17.17
CA PRO A 118 -2.64 17.06 18.44
C PRO A 118 -3.93 17.26 19.26
N GLY A 119 -4.01 16.67 20.45
CA GLY A 119 -5.13 16.88 21.39
C GLY A 119 -6.23 15.82 21.42
N VAL A 120 -6.00 14.63 20.84
CA VAL A 120 -6.95 13.49 20.93
C VAL A 120 -6.61 12.52 22.09
N ASP A 121 -5.57 12.80 22.88
CA ASP A 121 -5.16 12.01 24.04
C ASP A 121 -5.72 12.54 25.40
N THR A 122 -6.88 13.21 25.42
CA THR A 122 -7.58 13.57 26.68
C THR A 122 -8.69 12.60 27.02
#